data_AF-Q8MSE1-F1
#
_entry.id   AF-Q8MSE1-F1
#
_cell.length_a   1.000
_cell.length_b   1.000
_cell.length_c   1.000
_cell.angle_alpha   90.00
_cell.angle_beta   90.00
_cell.angle_gamma   90.00
#
_symmetry.space_group_name_H-M   'P 1'
#
loop_
_entity.id
_entity.type
_entity.pdbx_description
1 polymer ?
#
loop_
_entity_poly.entity_id
_entity_poly.type
_entity_poly.pdbx_seq_one_letter_code
_entity_poly.pdbx_strand_id
1 'polypeptide(L)'
;MHRKYMQGDFESCPNISCDRQNTLPVGLSDVWGKSTVKIYCPRCKKNFHPKSDTQLDGAMFGPSFPDIFFSLLPNLRSPLDDPRT
;
A
#
# COMPACT_ATOMS: atom_id res chain seq x y z
N MET A 1 -2.76 -10.35 -5.90
CA MET A 1 -2.10 -9.29 -5.11
C MET A 1 -1.40 -9.81 -3.86
N HIS A 2 -1.98 -10.74 -3.09
CA HIS A 2 -1.35 -11.33 -1.90
C HIS A 2 0.10 -11.80 -2.12
N ARG A 3 0.34 -12.66 -3.11
CA ARG A 3 1.69 -13.17 -3.41
C ARG A 3 2.71 -12.05 -3.69
N LYS A 4 2.33 -11.06 -4.51
CA LYS A 4 3.18 -9.90 -4.85
C LYS A 4 3.50 -9.05 -3.62
N TYR A 5 2.52 -8.84 -2.75
CA TYR A 5 2.71 -8.16 -1.47
C TYR A 5 3.73 -8.89 -0.58
N MET A 6 3.61 -10.20 -0.45
CA MET A 6 4.55 -11.02 0.33
C MET A 6 5.96 -11.02 -0.25
N GLN A 7 6.08 -10.93 -1.58
CA GLN A 7 7.36 -10.84 -2.29
C GLN A 7 7.99 -9.43 -2.25
N GLY A 8 7.26 -8.41 -1.81
CA GLY A 8 7.75 -7.04 -1.76
C GLY A 8 7.76 -6.33 -3.12
N ASP A 9 6.99 -6.81 -4.09
CA ASP A 9 6.97 -6.30 -5.47
C ASP A 9 6.50 -4.84 -5.58
N PHE A 10 5.80 -4.32 -4.57
CA PHE A 10 5.20 -2.99 -4.58
C PHE A 10 6.04 -1.93 -3.87
N GLU A 11 7.33 -2.18 -3.71
CA GLU A 11 8.25 -1.37 -2.92
C GLU A 11 7.99 -1.42 -1.40
N SER A 12 9.01 -0.99 -0.66
CA SER A 12 8.99 -0.83 0.79
C SER A 12 8.71 0.62 1.17
N CYS A 13 8.12 0.83 2.34
CA CYS A 13 7.87 2.16 2.87
C CYS A 13 9.16 3.00 2.92
N PRO A 14 9.14 4.26 2.42
CA PRO A 14 10.32 5.13 2.45
C PRO A 14 10.62 5.68 3.85
N ASN A 15 9.69 5.58 4.80
CA ASN A 15 9.94 5.99 6.17
C ASN A 15 10.85 4.97 6.87
N ILE A 16 12.03 5.43 7.33
CA ILE A 16 13.02 4.58 8.00
C ILE A 16 12.47 3.93 9.28
N SER A 17 11.55 4.59 10.00
CA SER A 17 10.93 4.01 11.19
C SER A 17 9.98 2.87 10.89
N CYS A 18 9.62 2.66 9.62
CA CYS A 18 8.78 1.56 9.18
C CYS A 18 9.56 0.29 8.86
N ASP A 19 10.89 0.26 9.04
CA ASP A 19 11.75 -0.91 8.84
C ASP A 19 11.45 -1.66 7.53
N ARG A 20 11.42 -0.89 6.43
CA ARG A 20 11.16 -1.38 5.08
C ARG A 20 9.85 -2.18 4.91
N GLN A 21 8.83 -1.91 5.72
CA GLN A 21 7.48 -2.49 5.59
C GLN A 21 6.99 -2.55 4.13
N ASN A 22 6.55 -3.72 3.68
CA ASN A 22 5.95 -3.91 2.34
C ASN A 22 4.68 -3.07 2.20
N THR A 23 4.52 -2.45 1.03
CA THR A 23 3.41 -1.53 0.72
C THR A 23 2.45 -2.13 -0.30
N LEU A 24 1.33 -1.44 -0.55
CA LEU A 24 0.35 -1.80 -1.56
C LEU A 24 0.11 -0.64 -2.51
N PRO A 25 -0.15 -0.87 -3.81
CA PRO A 25 -0.59 0.19 -4.70
C PRO A 25 -1.97 0.72 -4.27
N VAL A 26 -2.20 2.02 -4.41
CA VAL A 26 -3.48 2.67 -4.09
C VAL A 26 -3.73 3.84 -5.04
N GLY A 27 -5.00 4.04 -5.41
CA GLY A 27 -5.46 5.25 -6.09
C GLY A 27 -6.10 6.20 -5.10
N LEU A 28 -5.90 7.51 -5.24
CA LEU A 28 -6.58 8.48 -4.37
C LEU A 28 -8.01 8.81 -4.85
N SER A 29 -8.36 8.34 -6.04
CA SER A 29 -9.67 8.47 -6.66
C SER A 29 -9.92 7.26 -7.55
N ASP A 30 -11.18 6.91 -7.74
CA ASP A 30 -11.71 5.96 -8.70
C ASP A 30 -12.05 6.61 -10.07
N VAL A 31 -11.86 7.93 -10.18
CA VAL A 31 -12.05 8.69 -11.42
C VAL A 31 -10.74 8.79 -12.18
N TRP A 32 -10.73 8.36 -13.44
CA TRP A 32 -9.59 8.44 -14.36
C TRP A 32 -9.05 9.87 -14.50
N GLY A 33 -7.73 9.99 -14.63
CA GLY A 33 -6.99 11.23 -14.85
C GLY A 33 -6.82 12.12 -13.60
N LYS A 34 -7.33 11.71 -12.44
CA LYS A 34 -7.25 12.51 -11.20
C LYS A 34 -5.90 12.43 -10.51
N SER A 35 -5.27 11.26 -10.49
CA SER A 35 -4.00 11.06 -9.82
C SER A 35 -3.31 9.79 -10.32
N THR A 36 -1.98 9.79 -10.36
CA THR A 36 -1.20 8.57 -10.54
C THR A 36 -1.29 7.65 -9.32
N VAL A 37 -0.99 6.37 -9.53
CA VAL A 37 -0.88 5.38 -8.47
C VAL A 37 0.11 5.83 -7.38
N LYS A 38 -0.25 5.60 -6.12
CA LYS A 38 0.59 5.78 -4.94
C LYS A 38 0.87 4.42 -4.30
N ILE A 39 1.80 4.39 -3.36
CA ILE A 39 2.01 3.23 -2.48
C ILE A 39 1.53 3.55 -1.06
N TYR A 40 0.76 2.64 -0.47
CA TYR A 40 0.22 2.73 0.89
C TYR A 40 1.04 1.85 1.84
N CYS A 41 1.53 2.45 2.94
CA CYS A 41 2.19 1.71 4.01
C CYS A 41 1.20 1.33 5.12
N PRO A 42 0.99 0.04 5.42
CA PRO A 42 0.11 -0.38 6.50
C PRO A 42 0.62 -0.01 7.90
N ARG A 43 1.93 0.14 8.07
CA ARG A 43 2.54 0.43 9.38
C ARG A 43 2.36 1.88 9.82
N CYS A 44 2.59 2.84 8.93
CA CYS A 44 2.42 4.27 9.25
C CYS A 44 1.13 4.89 8.72
N LYS A 45 0.31 4.11 8.00
CA LYS A 45 -1.00 4.51 7.47
C LYS A 45 -0.92 5.77 6.58
N LYS A 46 0.13 5.83 5.75
CA LYS A 46 0.42 6.96 4.84
C LYS A 46 0.64 6.49 3.40
N ASN A 47 0.33 7.40 2.48
CA ASN A 47 0.53 7.24 1.03
C ASN A 47 1.82 7.94 0.59
N PHE A 48 2.56 7.31 -0.33
CA PHE A 48 3.79 7.84 -0.88
C PHE A 48 3.78 7.73 -2.41
N HIS A 49 4.60 8.55 -3.06
CA HIS A 49 4.89 8.36 -4.48
C HIS A 49 5.79 7.13 -4.65
N PRO A 50 5.51 6.25 -5.62
CA PRO A 50 6.43 5.17 -5.96
C PRO A 50 7.78 5.76 -6.40
N LYS A 51 8.87 5.04 -6.15
CA LYS A 51 10.21 5.44 -6.60
C LYS A 51 10.38 5.16 -8.09
N SER A 52 9.77 4.10 -8.60
CA SER A 52 9.70 3.87 -10.03
C SER A 52 8.89 4.97 -10.72
N ASP A 53 9.41 5.51 -11.82
CA ASP A 53 8.64 6.43 -12.67
C ASP A 53 7.48 5.66 -13.31
N THR A 54 6.33 5.72 -12.66
CA THR A 54 5.14 4.96 -13.02
C THR A 54 4.02 5.95 -13.31
N GLN A 55 3.66 6.03 -14.59
CA GLN A 55 2.59 6.91 -15.09
C GLN A 55 1.22 6.19 -15.09
N LEU A 56 1.07 5.11 -14.31
CA LEU A 56 -0.19 4.39 -14.19
C LEU A 56 -1.21 5.22 -13.42
N ASP A 57 -2.45 5.21 -13.92
CA ASP A 57 -3.56 5.89 -13.27
C ASP A 57 -3.94 5.19 -11.96
N GLY A 58 -4.13 5.97 -10.90
CA GLY A 58 -4.54 5.46 -9.59
C GLY A 58 -5.92 4.81 -9.62
N ALA A 59 -6.81 5.23 -10.54
CA ALA A 59 -8.14 4.65 -10.70
C ALA A 59 -8.12 3.15 -11.01
N MET A 60 -7.01 2.61 -11.54
CA MET A 60 -6.82 1.17 -11.76
C MET A 60 -6.83 0.34 -10.48
N PHE A 61 -6.53 0.96 -9.33
CA PHE A 61 -6.52 0.33 -8.01
C PHE A 61 -7.65 0.84 -7.12
N GLY A 62 -7.94 2.14 -7.22
CA GLY A 62 -8.95 2.81 -6.40
C GLY A 62 -8.52 3.04 -4.94
N PRO A 63 -9.31 3.80 -4.18
CA PRO A 63 -8.98 4.20 -2.81
C PRO A 63 -9.14 3.10 -1.77
N SER A 64 -10.10 2.19 -1.97
CA SER A 64 -10.47 1.19 -0.95
C SER A 64 -9.63 -0.08 -0.98
N PHE A 65 -8.76 -0.26 -1.98
CA PHE A 65 -8.05 -1.53 -2.17
C PHE A 65 -7.20 -1.95 -0.96
N PRO A 66 -6.35 -1.08 -0.35
CA PRO A 66 -5.57 -1.48 0.82
C PRO A 66 -6.44 -1.90 2.02
N ASP A 67 -7.53 -1.17 2.28
CA ASP A 67 -8.43 -1.46 3.40
C ASP A 67 -9.11 -2.82 3.23
N ILE A 68 -9.65 -3.08 2.04
CA ILE A 68 -10.27 -4.37 1.70
C ILE A 68 -9.23 -5.50 1.79
N PHE A 69 -8.02 -5.28 1.27
CA PHE A 69 -6.94 -6.26 1.31
C PHE A 69 -6.63 -6.71 2.74
N PHE A 70 -6.45 -5.77 3.68
CA PHE A 70 -6.16 -6.11 5.07
C PHE A 70 -7.38 -6.55 5.86
N SER A 71 -8.60 -6.20 5.43
CA SER A 71 -9.82 -6.78 6.02
C SER A 71 -9.95 -8.26 5.70
N LEU A 72 -9.49 -8.71 4.53
CA LEU A 72 -9.50 -10.11 4.11
C LEU A 72 -8.27 -10.89 4.61
N LEU A 73 -7.16 -10.21 4.88
CA LEU A 73 -5.89 -10.79 5.30
C LEU A 73 -5.33 -10.10 6.56
N PRO A 74 -6.03 -10.21 7.71
CA PRO A 74 -5.70 -9.45 8.92
C PRO A 74 -4.32 -9.78 9.49
N ASN A 75 -3.82 -11.01 9.27
CA ASN A 75 -2.50 -11.47 9.72
C ASN A 75 -1.32 -10.78 9.00
N LEU A 76 -1.60 -9.97 7.97
CA LEU A 76 -0.58 -9.22 7.24
C LEU A 76 -0.51 -7.75 7.66
N ARG A 77 -1.37 -7.31 8.59
CA ARG A 77 -1.20 -5.99 9.21
C ARG A 77 0.09 -5.98 10.01
N SER A 78 0.76 -4.82 10.04
CA SER A 78 2.02 -4.62 10.76
C SER A 78 1.88 -5.09 12.23
N PRO A 79 2.91 -5.73 12.82
CA PRO A 79 2.86 -6.21 14.20
C PRO A 79 2.52 -5.13 15.24
N LEU A 80 2.78 -3.85 14.94
CA LEU A 80 2.45 -2.74 15.85
C LEU A 80 0.94 -2.53 16.05
N ASP A 81 0.09 -3.11 15.20
CA ASP A 81 -1.37 -3.10 15.36
C ASP A 81 -1.89 -4.41 16.02
N ASP A 82 -1.03 -5.36 16.42
CA ASP A 82 -1.46 -6.56 17.15
C ASP A 82 -1.59 -6.26 18.66
N PRO A 83 -2.80 -6.26 19.24
CA PRO A 83 -2.99 -6.04 20.67
C PRO A 83 -2.44 -7.19 21.55
N ARG A 84 -1.83 -8.23 20.95
CA ARG A 84 -1.20 -9.37 21.62
C ARG A 84 0.33 -9.26 21.71
N THR A 85 0.95 -8.25 21.10
CA THR A 85 2.39 -7.93 21.23
C THR A 85 2.65 -6.74 22.14
#